data_AF-A0AAD0S160-F1
#
_entry.id   AF-A0AAD0S160-F1
#
_cell.length_a   1.000
_cell.length_b   1.000
_cell.length_c   1.000
_cell.angle_alpha   90.00
_cell.angle_beta   90.00
_cell.angle_gamma   90.00
#
_symmetry.space_group_name_H-M   'P 1'
#
loop_
_entity.id
_entity.type
_entity.pdbx_description
1 polymer ?
#
loop_
_entity_poly.entity_id
_entity_poly.type
_entity_poly.pdbx_seq_one_letter_code
_entity_poly.pdbx_strand_id
1 'polypeptide(L)'
;MPFKVNNYLLVDVDSDFSRAFTQHYFANAQGSTLVVAGANSRHMVKLMFEQLIKDYCYCDFSNEISVSELASYLHEHHNIQGVLINQTDYQLADDAQKFIYNSLHKVRFLVNQDEQGFDFIPCPDPAHINHLSCQTDIAETRAEILTLSEDLNK
;
A
#
# COMPACT_ATOMS: atom_id res chain seq x y z
N MET A 1 17.24 4.79 -15.90
CA MET A 1 16.31 5.88 -15.57
C MET A 1 15.94 5.73 -14.10
N PRO A 2 15.91 6.80 -13.29
CA PRO A 2 15.51 6.70 -11.89
C PRO A 2 14.08 6.15 -11.78
N PHE A 3 13.81 5.30 -10.80
CA PHE A 3 12.48 4.75 -10.55
C PHE A 3 11.50 5.91 -10.29
N LYS A 4 10.41 5.97 -11.05
CA LYS A 4 9.42 7.05 -10.94
C LYS A 4 8.30 6.61 -10.01
N VAL A 5 8.29 7.16 -8.80
CA VAL A 5 7.22 6.97 -7.82
C VAL A 5 6.00 7.77 -8.26
N ASN A 6 5.05 7.13 -8.93
CA ASN A 6 3.81 7.76 -9.40
C ASN A 6 2.58 6.94 -9.00
N ASN A 7 1.70 7.49 -8.17
CA ASN A 7 0.50 6.82 -7.66
C ASN A 7 0.80 5.46 -7.00
N TYR A 8 1.81 5.39 -6.14
CA TYR A 8 2.08 4.20 -5.32
C TYR A 8 1.51 4.36 -3.91
N LEU A 9 1.20 3.24 -3.28
CA LEU A 9 0.98 3.17 -1.84
C LEU A 9 2.31 2.87 -1.13
N LEU A 10 2.69 3.67 -0.14
CA LEU A 10 3.79 3.36 0.77
C LEU A 10 3.22 2.82 2.09
N VAL A 11 3.71 1.65 2.52
CA VAL A 11 3.39 1.04 3.82
C VAL A 11 4.27 1.69 4.88
N ASP A 12 3.64 2.46 5.79
CA ASP A 12 4.27 3.16 6.91
C ASP A 12 4.21 2.31 8.18
N VAL A 13 5.21 1.45 8.35
CA VAL A 13 5.49 0.75 9.60
C VAL A 13 6.58 1.50 10.38
N ASP A 14 7.61 1.94 9.68
CA ASP A 14 8.67 2.81 10.20
C ASP A 14 8.52 4.26 9.70
N SER A 15 8.18 5.15 10.63
CA SER A 15 7.99 6.58 10.36
C SER A 15 9.27 7.31 9.94
N ASP A 16 10.44 6.86 10.40
CA ASP A 16 11.71 7.47 10.02
C ASP A 16 12.05 7.11 8.56
N PHE A 17 11.83 5.84 8.18
CA PHE A 17 11.96 5.39 6.80
C PHE A 17 11.02 6.15 5.86
N SER A 18 9.72 6.20 6.18
CA SER A 18 8.74 6.87 5.31
C SER A 18 9.03 8.36 5.15
N ARG A 19 9.56 9.02 6.19
CA ARG A 19 10.02 10.40 6.09
C ARG A 19 11.23 10.55 5.18
N ALA A 20 12.26 9.73 5.36
CA ALA A 20 13.46 9.77 4.53
C ALA A 20 13.12 9.54 3.05
N PHE A 21 12.26 8.55 2.79
CA PHE A 21 11.78 8.22 1.46
C PHE A 21 11.06 9.39 0.79
N THR A 22 10.07 9.96 1.49
CA THR A 22 9.24 11.02 0.93
C THR A 22 10.04 12.33 0.74
N GLN A 23 10.99 12.63 1.62
CA GLN A 23 11.91 13.76 1.44
C GLN A 23 12.81 13.59 0.22
N HIS A 24 13.38 12.40 0.01
CA HIS A 24 14.27 12.15 -1.13
C HIS A 24 13.55 12.34 -2.48
N TYR A 25 12.31 11.87 -2.60
CA TYR A 25 11.56 11.92 -3.86
C TYR A 25 10.75 13.20 -4.07
N PHE A 26 10.24 13.81 -3.00
CA PHE A 26 9.22 14.87 -3.13
C PHE A 26 9.58 16.21 -2.50
N ALA A 27 10.71 16.35 -1.78
CA ALA A 27 11.07 17.64 -1.16
C ALA A 27 11.20 18.80 -2.16
N ASN A 28 11.57 18.50 -3.41
CA ASN A 28 11.70 19.49 -4.49
C ASN A 28 10.65 19.30 -5.61
N ALA A 29 9.70 18.38 -5.44
CA ALA A 29 8.69 18.10 -6.45
C ALA A 29 7.50 19.07 -6.36
N GLN A 30 6.87 19.40 -7.49
CA GLN A 30 5.64 20.19 -7.52
C GLN A 30 4.41 19.33 -7.18
N GLY A 31 4.43 18.74 -5.99
CA GLY A 31 3.38 17.87 -5.47
C GLY A 31 3.71 16.39 -5.58
N SER A 32 3.36 15.66 -4.53
CA SER A 32 3.49 14.22 -4.47
C SER A 32 2.26 13.53 -5.04
N THR A 33 2.47 12.33 -5.57
CA THR A 33 1.39 11.41 -5.99
C THR A 33 1.33 10.17 -5.10
N LEU A 34 2.21 10.11 -4.09
CA LEU A 34 2.31 8.99 -3.17
C LEU A 34 1.16 9.02 -2.16
N VAL A 35 0.52 7.88 -1.95
CA VAL A 35 -0.39 7.68 -0.82
C VAL A 35 0.36 6.90 0.25
N VAL A 36 0.21 7.27 1.52
CA VAL A 36 0.85 6.56 2.64
C VAL A 36 -0.21 5.93 3.52
N ALA A 37 -0.02 4.67 3.93
CA ALA A 37 -0.90 4.02 4.88
C ALA A 37 -0.13 3.41 6.04
N GLY A 38 -0.64 3.60 7.25
CA GLY A 38 -0.02 3.10 8.48
C GLY A 38 -0.81 3.46 9.74
N ALA A 39 -0.32 3.02 10.90
CA ALA A 39 -1.00 3.25 12.16
C ALA A 39 -0.72 4.64 12.76
N ASN A 40 0.37 5.31 12.35
CA ASN A 40 0.81 6.59 12.90
C ASN A 40 0.22 7.79 12.14
N SER A 41 -1.07 8.07 12.35
CA SER A 41 -1.77 9.16 11.67
C SER A 41 -1.13 10.55 11.88
N ARG A 42 -0.60 10.83 13.07
CA ARG A 42 0.08 12.12 13.36
C ARG A 42 1.29 12.35 12.46
N HIS A 43 2.06 11.29 12.22
CA HIS A 43 3.20 11.34 11.31
C HIS A 43 2.76 11.58 9.87
N MET A 44 1.80 10.81 9.38
CA MET A 44 1.33 10.96 8.00
C MET A 44 0.67 12.32 7.72
N VAL A 45 -0.09 12.88 8.67
CA VAL A 45 -0.62 14.24 8.57
C VAL A 45 0.50 15.28 8.42
N LYS A 46 1.61 15.08 9.14
CA LYS A 46 2.78 15.96 9.01
C LYS A 46 3.40 15.87 7.62
N LEU A 47 3.56 14.66 7.07
CA LEU A 47 4.04 14.47 5.70
C LEU A 47 3.14 15.15 4.67
N MET A 48 1.82 15.07 4.86
CA MET A 48 0.83 15.72 3.98
C MET A 48 0.93 17.25 4.06
N PHE A 49 1.08 17.80 5.27
CA PHE A 49 1.26 19.24 5.48
C PHE A 49 2.57 19.75 4.85
N GLU A 50 3.64 18.95 4.92
CA GLU A 50 4.91 19.20 4.24
C GLU A 50 4.82 18.98 2.70
N GLN A 51 3.63 18.65 2.17
CA GLN A 51 3.34 18.35 0.75
C GLN A 51 4.17 17.19 0.16
N LEU A 52 4.71 16.33 1.03
CA LEU A 52 5.55 15.20 0.65
C LEU A 52 4.74 14.00 0.17
N ILE A 53 3.44 13.97 0.49
CA ILE A 53 2.49 12.92 0.13
C ILE A 53 1.21 13.55 -0.42
N LYS A 54 0.52 12.83 -1.30
CA LYS A 54 -0.77 13.26 -1.86
C LYS A 54 -1.90 13.09 -0.86
N ASP A 55 -1.89 11.96 -0.19
CA ASP A 55 -2.95 11.54 0.72
C ASP A 55 -2.42 10.53 1.74
N TYR A 56 -3.17 10.33 2.82
CA TYR A 56 -2.85 9.32 3.81
C TYR A 56 -4.09 8.53 4.25
N CYS A 57 -3.87 7.27 4.63
CA CYS A 57 -4.92 6.42 5.16
C CYS A 57 -4.46 5.78 6.46
N TYR A 58 -5.33 5.76 7.47
CA TYR A 58 -5.06 4.96 8.66
C TYR A 58 -5.21 3.48 8.31
N CYS A 59 -4.20 2.68 8.62
CA CYS A 59 -4.27 1.23 8.49
C CYS A 59 -3.45 0.55 9.57
N ASP A 60 -4.08 -0.33 10.33
CA ASP A 60 -3.39 -1.32 11.16
C ASP A 60 -3.17 -2.60 10.34
N PHE A 61 -1.94 -2.82 9.88
CA PHE A 61 -1.56 -4.00 9.10
C PHE A 61 -1.53 -5.30 9.90
N SER A 62 -1.93 -5.27 11.18
CA SER A 62 -2.20 -6.47 11.98
C SER A 62 -3.68 -6.85 11.98
N ASN A 63 -4.54 -6.01 11.41
CA ASN A 63 -6.00 -6.16 11.44
C ASN A 63 -6.58 -6.23 10.02
N GLU A 64 -7.07 -7.40 9.63
CA GLU A 64 -7.66 -7.66 8.30
C GLU A 64 -8.83 -6.72 7.96
N ILE A 65 -9.62 -6.29 8.96
CA ILE A 65 -10.73 -5.35 8.74
C ILE A 65 -10.16 -4.00 8.29
N SER A 66 -9.13 -3.51 8.99
CA SER A 66 -8.49 -2.24 8.65
C SER A 66 -7.86 -2.28 7.25
N VAL A 67 -7.28 -3.42 6.86
CA VAL A 67 -6.71 -3.62 5.53
C VAL A 67 -7.81 -3.68 4.45
N SER A 68 -8.95 -4.31 4.73
CA SER A 68 -10.09 -4.35 3.82
C SER A 68 -10.68 -2.95 3.56
N GLU A 69 -10.77 -2.14 4.60
CA GLU A 69 -11.20 -0.74 4.50
C GLU A 69 -10.20 0.09 3.68
N LEU A 70 -8.90 -0.09 3.92
CA LEU A 70 -7.84 0.53 3.12
C LEU A 70 -7.96 0.14 1.64
N ALA A 71 -8.14 -1.14 1.34
CA ALA A 71 -8.27 -1.63 -0.03
C ALA A 71 -9.49 -1.02 -0.73
N SER A 72 -10.63 -0.95 -0.05
CA SER A 72 -11.86 -0.34 -0.57
C SER A 72 -11.68 1.15 -0.82
N TYR A 73 -11.11 1.88 0.14
CA TYR A 73 -10.84 3.31 0.02
C TYR A 73 -9.89 3.63 -1.14
N LEU A 74 -8.81 2.85 -1.27
CA LEU A 74 -7.87 3.00 -2.37
C LEU A 74 -8.56 2.71 -3.69
N HIS A 75 -9.33 1.63 -3.82
CA HIS A 75 -10.05 1.32 -5.04
C HIS A 75 -11.01 2.46 -5.48
N GLU A 76 -11.76 3.04 -4.53
CA GLU A 76 -12.76 4.08 -4.82
C GLU A 76 -12.12 5.45 -5.13
N HIS A 77 -11.02 5.81 -4.46
CA HIS A 77 -10.46 7.18 -4.51
C HIS A 77 -9.09 7.28 -5.17
N HIS A 78 -8.35 6.17 -5.29
CA HIS A 78 -6.96 6.13 -5.73
C HIS A 78 -6.67 4.96 -6.68
N ASN A 79 -6.48 5.24 -7.97
CA ASN A 79 -5.98 4.23 -8.90
C ASN A 79 -4.46 4.01 -8.71
N ILE A 80 -4.08 3.24 -7.69
CA ILE A 80 -2.68 2.97 -7.36
C ILE A 80 -2.03 1.98 -8.36
N GLN A 81 -0.76 2.20 -8.68
CA GLN A 81 0.01 1.39 -9.62
C GLN A 81 0.78 0.25 -8.94
N GLY A 82 0.96 0.32 -7.63
CA GLY A 82 1.74 -0.62 -6.86
C GLY A 82 1.87 -0.24 -5.40
N VAL A 83 2.45 -1.16 -4.63
CA VAL A 83 2.75 -0.96 -3.22
C VAL A 83 4.26 -0.99 -3.01
N LEU A 84 4.73 -0.09 -2.16
CA LEU A 84 6.11 0.04 -1.71
C LEU A 84 6.18 -0.37 -0.24
N ILE A 85 7.07 -1.30 0.06
CA ILE A 85 7.23 -1.86 1.41
C ILE A 85 8.70 -1.74 1.77
N ASN A 86 9.02 -1.25 2.96
CA ASN A 86 10.40 -1.27 3.45
C ASN A 86 10.90 -2.72 3.49
N GLN A 87 12.06 -2.97 2.87
CA GLN A 87 12.63 -4.32 2.80
C GLN A 87 12.90 -4.90 4.18
N THR A 88 13.40 -4.10 5.11
CA THR A 88 13.71 -4.54 6.48
C THR A 88 12.45 -4.98 7.20
N ASP A 89 11.39 -4.18 7.13
CA ASP A 89 10.10 -4.51 7.76
C ASP A 89 9.50 -5.78 7.16
N TYR A 90 9.58 -5.94 5.83
CA TYR A 90 9.10 -7.14 5.16
C TYR A 90 9.87 -8.41 5.59
N GLN A 91 11.19 -8.31 5.79
CA GLN A 91 12.00 -9.45 6.23
C GLN A 91 11.73 -9.85 7.67
N LEU A 92 11.46 -8.87 8.54
CA LEU A 92 11.14 -9.07 9.96
C LEU A 92 9.70 -9.48 10.21
N ALA A 93 8.80 -9.25 9.25
CA ALA A 93 7.40 -9.61 9.32
C ALA A 93 7.18 -11.13 9.48
N ASP A 94 6.20 -11.48 10.31
CA ASP A 94 5.71 -12.84 10.44
C ASP A 94 4.85 -13.28 9.23
N ASP A 95 4.43 -14.55 9.22
CA ASP A 95 3.67 -15.10 8.10
C ASP A 95 2.31 -14.41 7.90
N ALA A 96 1.68 -13.93 8.98
CA ALA A 96 0.40 -13.23 8.91
C ALA A 96 0.56 -11.84 8.30
N GLN A 97 1.58 -11.09 8.71
CA GLN A 97 1.90 -9.78 8.15
C GLN A 97 2.35 -9.90 6.68
N LYS A 98 3.18 -10.89 6.35
CA LYS A 98 3.57 -11.17 4.96
C LYS A 98 2.37 -11.55 4.11
N PHE A 99 1.43 -12.33 4.64
CA PHE A 99 0.18 -12.64 3.96
C PHE A 99 -0.58 -11.35 3.60
N ILE A 100 -0.71 -10.42 4.55
CA ILE A 100 -1.34 -9.12 4.34
C ILE A 100 -0.61 -8.32 3.26
N TYR A 101 0.71 -8.12 3.39
CA TYR A 101 1.51 -7.39 2.40
C TYR A 101 1.43 -7.99 0.99
N ASN A 102 1.45 -9.31 0.90
CA ASN A 102 1.30 -10.04 -0.36
C ASN A 102 -0.15 -10.04 -0.90
N SER A 103 -1.11 -9.58 -0.12
CA SER A 103 -2.49 -9.43 -0.54
C SER A 103 -2.84 -8.03 -1.04
N LEU A 104 -2.08 -6.99 -0.67
CA LEU A 104 -2.41 -5.60 -0.98
C LEU A 104 -2.50 -5.32 -2.48
N HIS A 105 -1.56 -5.83 -3.29
CA HIS A 105 -1.47 -5.49 -4.70
C HIS A 105 -0.60 -6.49 -5.48
N LYS A 106 -0.84 -6.69 -6.79
CA LYS A 106 -0.03 -7.61 -7.62
C LYS A 106 1.39 -7.09 -7.90
N VAL A 107 1.49 -5.79 -8.14
CA VAL A 107 2.76 -5.07 -8.31
C VAL A 107 3.22 -4.58 -6.95
N ARG A 108 4.36 -5.09 -6.48
CA ARG A 108 4.95 -4.73 -5.18
C ARG A 108 6.45 -4.61 -5.31
N PHE A 109 7.01 -3.62 -4.64
CA PHE A 109 8.45 -3.44 -4.54
C PHE A 109 8.85 -3.38 -3.07
N LEU A 110 9.89 -4.15 -2.73
CA LEU A 110 10.66 -3.98 -1.52
C LEU A 110 11.64 -2.83 -1.75
N VAL A 111 11.61 -1.86 -0.85
CA VAL A 111 12.41 -0.66 -0.92
C VAL A 111 13.51 -0.75 0.12
N ASN A 112 14.76 -0.69 -0.32
CA ASN A 112 15.92 -0.61 0.54
C ASN A 112 16.46 0.82 0.54
N GLN A 113 16.91 1.30 1.69
CA GLN A 113 17.63 2.57 1.80
C GLN A 113 19.12 2.29 1.92
N ASP A 114 19.93 2.96 1.10
CA ASP A 114 21.39 2.92 1.18
C ASP A 114 21.99 4.33 1.30
N GLU A 115 23.31 4.45 1.28
CA GLU A 115 23.99 5.76 1.38
C GLU A 115 23.75 6.67 0.16
N GLN A 116 23.29 6.13 -0.97
CA GLN A 116 23.11 6.84 -2.24
C GLN A 116 21.64 7.15 -2.56
N GLY A 117 20.68 6.52 -1.88
CA GLY A 117 19.26 6.74 -2.05
C GLY A 117 18.42 5.52 -1.72
N PHE A 118 17.54 5.15 -2.66
CA PHE A 118 16.58 4.07 -2.50
C PHE A 118 16.60 3.12 -3.70
N ASP A 119 16.69 1.83 -3.41
CA ASP A 119 16.62 0.74 -4.37
C ASP A 119 15.26 0.03 -4.31
N PHE A 120 14.79 -0.45 -5.46
CA PHE A 120 13.49 -1.09 -5.61
C PHE A 120 13.68 -2.50 -6.16
N ILE A 121 13.31 -3.49 -5.36
CA ILE A 121 13.38 -4.91 -5.73
C ILE A 121 11.95 -5.44 -5.83
N PRO A 122 11.53 -6.05 -6.94
CA PRO A 122 10.22 -6.70 -6.99
C PRO A 122 10.05 -7.68 -5.83
N CYS A 123 8.89 -7.68 -5.17
CA CYS A 123 8.63 -8.64 -4.09
C CYS A 123 8.79 -10.07 -4.65
N PRO A 124 9.66 -10.91 -4.05
CA PRO A 124 9.92 -12.25 -4.56
C PRO A 124 8.77 -13.22 -4.33
N ASP A 125 7.92 -12.93 -3.34
CA ASP A 125 6.80 -13.78 -2.96
C ASP A 125 5.59 -13.57 -3.87
N PRO A 126 4.84 -14.64 -4.19
CA PRO A 126 3.67 -14.58 -5.06
C PRO A 126 2.58 -13.67 -4.49
N ALA A 127 1.77 -13.10 -5.38
CA ALA A 127 0.62 -12.28 -4.96
C ALA A 127 -0.57 -13.13 -4.55
N HIS A 128 -1.26 -12.70 -3.48
CA HIS A 128 -2.49 -13.30 -2.99
C HIS A 128 -3.65 -12.36 -3.33
N ILE A 129 -4.25 -12.54 -4.51
CA ILE A 129 -5.38 -11.70 -4.89
C ILE A 129 -6.63 -12.16 -4.13
N ASN A 130 -7.19 -11.28 -3.29
CA ASN A 130 -8.33 -11.57 -2.42
C ASN A 130 -9.07 -10.27 -2.03
N HIS A 131 -9.95 -10.33 -1.04
CA HIS A 131 -10.73 -9.18 -0.55
C HIS A 131 -9.89 -8.05 0.07
N LEU A 132 -8.61 -8.28 0.35
CA LEU A 132 -7.65 -7.28 0.84
C LEU A 132 -6.90 -6.58 -0.31
N SER A 133 -7.14 -6.99 -1.56
CA SER A 133 -6.45 -6.42 -2.71
C SER A 133 -7.03 -5.06 -3.11
N CYS A 134 -6.14 -4.09 -3.30
CA CYS A 134 -6.50 -2.75 -3.77
C CYS A 134 -6.84 -2.70 -5.28
N GLN A 135 -6.82 -3.84 -5.97
CA GLN A 135 -7.03 -3.96 -7.42
C GLN A 135 -8.20 -4.84 -7.84
N THR A 136 -8.91 -5.45 -6.88
CA THR A 136 -10.07 -6.27 -7.19
C THR A 136 -11.19 -5.37 -7.71
N ASP A 137 -11.84 -5.78 -8.79
CA ASP A 137 -13.17 -5.26 -9.11
C ASP A 137 -14.08 -5.71 -7.96
N ILE A 138 -14.36 -4.83 -7.00
CA ILE A 138 -15.30 -5.09 -5.90
C ILE A 138 -16.68 -5.54 -6.45
N ALA A 139 -16.95 -5.23 -7.72
CA ALA A 139 -18.09 -5.70 -8.49
C ALA A 139 -18.14 -7.23 -8.70
N GLU A 140 -17.00 -7.93 -8.82
CA GLU A 140 -16.97 -9.40 -9.03
C GLU A 140 -17.46 -10.14 -7.79
N THR A 141 -17.04 -9.73 -6.59
CA THR A 141 -17.49 -10.34 -5.33
C THR A 141 -19.00 -10.17 -5.11
N ARG A 142 -19.56 -9.02 -5.51
CA ARG A 142 -21.01 -8.78 -5.40
C ARG A 142 -21.80 -9.60 -6.42
N ALA A 143 -21.28 -9.73 -7.64
CA ALA A 143 -21.87 -10.55 -8.69
C ALA A 143 -21.89 -12.04 -8.31
N GLU A 144 -20.76 -12.56 -7.80
CA GLU A 144 -20.65 -13.96 -7.34
C GLU A 144 -21.62 -14.28 -6.19
N ILE A 145 -21.74 -13.40 -5.19
CA ILE A 145 -22.69 -13.56 -4.09
C ILE A 145 -24.14 -13.57 -4.59
N LEU A 146 -24.49 -12.69 -5.53
CA LEU A 146 -25.84 -12.65 -6.11
C LEU A 146 -26.15 -13.93 -6.90
N THR A 147 -25.21 -14.42 -7.71
CA THR A 147 -25.40 -15.68 -8.45
C THR A 147 -25.49 -16.90 -7.53
N LEU A 148 -24.67 -17.01 -6.47
CA LEU A 148 -24.80 -18.10 -5.48
C LEU A 148 -26.15 -18.04 -4.76
N SER A 149 -26.65 -16.85 -4.44
CA SER A 149 -27.94 -16.66 -3.79
C SER A 149 -29.12 -17.10 -4.66
N GLU A 150 -29.02 -16.94 -5.98
CA GLU A 150 -30.04 -17.36 -6.93
C GLU A 150 -30.06 -18.87 -7.16
N ASP A 151 -28.90 -19.52 -7.11
CA ASP A 151 -28.80 -20.99 -7.27
C ASP A 151 -29.15 -21.77 -6.00
N LEU A 152 -28.97 -21.20 -4.81
CA LEU A 152 -29.43 -21.78 -3.54
C LEU A 152 -30.95 -21.69 -3.32
N ASN A 153 -31.64 -20.84 -4.09
CA ASN A 153 -33.09 -20.63 -4.03
C ASN A 153 -33.87 -21.30 -5.17
N LYS A 154 -33.23 -22.20 -5.94
CA LYS A 154 -33.86 -23.09 -6.92
C LYS A 154 -33.92 -24.52 -6.40
#